data_AF-F3LCS1-F1
#
_entry.id   AF-F3LCS1-F1
#
_cell.length_a   1.000
_cell.length_b   1.000
_cell.length_c   1.000
_cell.angle_alpha   90.00
_cell.angle_beta   90.00
_cell.angle_gamma   90.00
#
_symmetry.space_group_name_H-M   'P 1'
#
loop_
_entity.id
_entity.type
_entity.pdbx_description
1 polymer ?
#
loop_
_entity_poly.entity_id
_entity_poly.type
_entity_poly.pdbx_seq_one_letter_code
_entity_poly.pdbx_strand_id
1 'polypeptide(L)' 'MRTAVTLTQVELSKKLGVHQSFVSKYENGERQLRFQELELVCQACDTSLYAFSKKFSELYPSDNITLK' A
#
# COMPACT_ATOMS: atom_id res chain seq x y z
N MET A 1 1.90 -5.91 -2.41
CA MET A 1 2.14 -4.80 -3.36
C MET A 1 3.62 -4.62 -3.62
N ARG A 2 4.41 -4.14 -2.64
CA ARG A 2 5.88 -4.02 -2.76
C ARG A 2 6.60 -5.32 -3.17
N THR A 3 6.26 -6.43 -2.52
CA THR A 3 6.85 -7.75 -2.79
C THR A 3 6.50 -8.29 -4.18
N ALA A 4 5.38 -7.85 -4.77
CA ALA A 4 4.97 -8.26 -6.11
C ALA A 4 5.82 -7.62 -7.21
N VAL A 5 6.56 -6.55 -6.88
CA VAL A 5 7.53 -5.88 -7.75
C VAL A 5 8.97 -6.04 -7.23
N THR A 6 9.20 -7.01 -6.34
CA THR A 6 10.54 -7.40 -5.85
C THR A 6 11.33 -6.27 -5.18
N LEU A 7 10.66 -5.24 -4.67
CA LEU A 7 11.32 -4.16 -3.91
C LEU A 7 11.49 -4.56 -2.45
N THR A 8 12.60 -4.18 -1.82
CA THR A 8 12.78 -4.17 -0.35
C THR A 8 12.16 -2.90 0.27
N GLN A 9 11.97 -2.87 1.60
CA GLN A 9 11.45 -1.68 2.28
C GLN A 9 12.37 -0.46 2.10
N VAL A 10 13.69 -0.69 2.06
CA VAL A 10 14.69 0.37 1.82
C VAL A 10 14.60 0.91 0.40
N GLU A 11 14.38 0.06 -0.61
CA GLU A 11 14.23 0.51 -2.00
C GLU A 11 12.93 1.28 -2.20
N LEU A 12 11.83 0.81 -1.61
CA LEU A 12 10.56 1.54 -1.67
C LEU A 12 10.68 2.91 -0.97
N SER A 13 11.34 2.97 0.18
CA SER A 13 11.52 4.25 0.89
C SER A 13 12.36 5.24 0.08
N LYS A 14 13.39 4.76 -0.64
CA LYS A 14 14.17 5.57 -1.58
C LYS A 14 13.31 6.10 -2.73
N LYS A 15 12.48 5.26 -3.35
CA LYS A 15 11.54 5.68 -4.41
C LYS A 15 10.56 6.76 -3.92
N LEU A 16 10.13 6.67 -2.67
CA LEU A 16 9.17 7.61 -2.06
C LEU A 16 9.81 8.86 -1.46
N GLY A 17 11.14 8.93 -1.33
CA GLY A 17 11.83 10.04 -0.68
C GLY A 17 11.56 10.14 0.83
N VAL A 18 11.34 9.00 1.50
CA VAL A 18 11.01 8.94 2.93
C VAL A 18 11.98 8.04 3.71
N HIS A 19 11.97 8.14 5.04
CA HIS A 19 12.70 7.20 5.89
C HIS A 19 12.14 5.78 5.75
N GLN A 20 12.99 4.75 5.77
CA GLN A 20 12.52 3.35 5.73
C GLN A 20 11.56 3.01 6.87
N SER A 21 11.70 3.65 8.04
CA SER A 21 10.78 3.47 9.17
C SER A 21 9.34 3.90 8.85
N PHE A 22 9.14 4.83 7.91
CA PHE A 22 7.81 5.14 7.38
C PHE A 22 7.17 3.92 6.72
N VAL A 23 7.95 3.22 5.86
CA VAL A 23 7.52 2.00 5.16
C VAL A 23 7.22 0.88 6.13
N SER A 24 8.15 0.60 7.06
CA SER A 24 7.96 -0.46 8.06
C SER A 24 6.70 -0.23 8.91
N LYS A 25 6.44 1.00 9.35
CA LYS A 25 5.32 1.31 10.24
C LYS A 25 3.97 1.03 9.60
N TYR A 26 3.76 1.42 8.33
CA TYR A 26 2.48 1.13 7.69
C TYR A 26 2.36 -0.34 7.24
N GLU A 27 3.45 -1.01 6.89
CA GLU A 27 3.42 -2.44 6.55
C GLU A 27 3.09 -3.30 7.79
N ASN A 28 3.51 -2.88 8.99
CA ASN A 28 3.22 -3.56 10.25
C ASN A 28 1.90 -3.13 10.91
N GLY A 29 1.18 -2.16 10.33
CA GLY A 29 -0.07 -1.63 10.90
C GLY A 29 0.10 -0.65 12.07
N GLU A 30 1.34 -0.25 12.41
CA GLU A 30 1.64 0.74 13.46
C GLU A 30 1.28 2.17 13.03
N ARG A 31 1.11 2.42 11.73
CA ARG A 31 0.72 3.72 11.17
C ARG A 31 -0.24 3.55 10.00
N GLN A 32 -1.31 4.33 9.98
CA GLN A 32 -2.21 4.42 8.83
C GLN A 32 -1.60 5.31 7.73
N LEU A 33 -1.84 4.94 6.46
CA LEU A 33 -1.55 5.82 5.32
C LEU A 33 -2.70 6.78 5.10
N ARG A 34 -2.40 8.05 4.84
CA ARG A 34 -3.39 8.95 4.24
C ARG A 34 -3.67 8.49 2.81
N PHE A 35 -4.85 8.81 2.30
CA PHE A 35 -5.27 8.38 0.96
C PHE A 35 -4.29 8.78 -0.16
N GLN A 36 -3.74 10.01 -0.09
CA GLN A 36 -2.72 10.47 -1.03
C GLN A 36 -1.38 9.71 -0.89
N GLU A 37 -0.99 9.34 0.33
CA GLU A 37 0.22 8.54 0.57
C GLU A 37 0.06 7.13 -0.02
N LEU A 38 -1.15 6.56 0.03
CA LEU A 38 -1.46 5.28 -0.58
C LEU A 38 -1.29 5.32 -2.11
N GLU A 39 -1.76 6.38 -2.78
CA GLU A 39 -1.53 6.57 -4.23
C GLU A 39 -0.03 6.63 -4.56
N LEU A 40 0.77 7.38 -3.78
CA LEU A 40 2.23 7.45 -4.00
C LEU A 40 2.89 6.08 -3.84
N VAL A 41 2.48 5.31 -2.83
CA VAL A 41 2.97 3.95 -2.59
C VAL A 41 2.59 3.04 -3.77
N CYS A 42 1.36 3.14 -4.29
CA CYS A 42 0.91 2.42 -5.49
C CYS A 42 1.78 2.76 -6.70
N GLN A 43 1.98 4.04 -6.99
CA GLN A 43 2.80 4.50 -8.13
C GLN A 43 4.25 4.01 -8.02
N ALA A 44 4.85 4.07 -6.83
CA ALA A 44 6.21 3.56 -6.60
C ALA A 44 6.35 2.04 -6.81
N CYS A 45 5.23 1.30 -6.75
CA CYS A 45 5.14 -0.13 -7.03
C CYS A 45 4.52 -0.42 -8.40
N ASP A 46 4.65 0.51 -9.36
CA ASP A 46 4.23 0.33 -10.76
C ASP A 46 2.74 -0.04 -10.93
N THR A 47 1.88 0.52 -10.08
CA THR A 47 0.41 0.41 -10.15
C THR A 47 -0.26 1.75 -9.83
N SER A 48 -1.59 1.83 -9.87
CA SER A 48 -2.38 2.96 -9.38
C SER A 48 -3.28 2.55 -8.22
N LEU A 49 -3.75 3.53 -7.43
CA LEU A 49 -4.77 3.32 -6.41
C LEU A 49 -6.05 2.75 -7.00
N TYR A 50 -6.46 3.18 -8.20
CA TYR A 50 -7.62 2.62 -8.87
C TYR A 50 -7.49 1.10 -9.10
N ALA A 51 -6.37 0.65 -9.67
CA ALA A 51 -6.13 -0.76 -9.91
C ALA A 51 -5.99 -1.55 -8.61
N PHE A 52 -5.38 -0.95 -7.58
CA PHE A 52 -5.29 -1.52 -6.24
C PHE A 52 -6.68 -1.69 -5.60
N SER A 53 -7.50 -0.63 -5.56
CA SER A 53 -8.84 -0.63 -4.98
C SER A 53 -9.78 -1.59 -5.70
N LYS A 54 -9.69 -1.68 -7.03
CA LYS A 54 -10.45 -2.67 -7.80
C LYS A 54 -10.14 -4.10 -7.34
N LYS A 55 -8.85 -4.47 -7.28
CA LYS A 55 -8.41 -5.79 -6.79
C LYS A 55 -8.82 -6.03 -5.33
N PHE A 56 -8.75 -4.99 -4.50
CA PHE A 56 -9.17 -5.07 -3.11
C PHE A 56 -10.67 -5.41 -3.01
N SER A 57 -11.54 -4.71 -3.75
CA SER A 57 -12.97 -5.00 -3.76
C SER A 57 -13.31 -6.37 -4.34
N GLU A 58 -12.55 -6.86 -5.33
CA GLU A 58 -12.69 -8.23 -5.85
C GLU A 58 -12.32 -9.29 -4.81
N LEU A 59 -11.29 -9.06 -3.99
CA LEU A 59 -10.85 -9.96 -2.93
C LEU A 59 -11.72 -9.89 -1.66
N TYR A 60 -12.33 -8.74 -1.40
CA TYR A 60 -13.21 -8.48 -0.27
C TYR A 60 -14.56 -7.94 -0.75
N PRO A 61 -15.42 -8.80 -1.36
CA PRO A 61 -16.73 -8.37 -1.83
C PRO A 61 -17.60 -7.83 -0.69
N SER A 62 -18.41 -6.83 -1.00
CA SER A 62 -19.25 -6.09 -0.04
C SER A 62 -20.28 -6.95 0.68
N ASP A 63 -20.60 -8.12 0.15
CA ASP A 63 -21.56 -9.08 0.73
C ASP A 63 -21.05 -9.73 2.03
N ASN A 64 -19.79 -9.48 2.43
CA ASN A 64 -19.16 -10.01 3.65
C ASN A 64 -18.92 -8.97 4.76
N ILE A 65 -19.57 -7.81 4.73
CA ILE A 65 -19.33 -6.75 5.73
C ILE A 65 -20.33 -6.86 6.88
N THR A 66 -19.97 -7.65 7.90
CA THR A 66 -20.34 -7.29 9.28
C THR A 66 -19.17 -6.47 9.84
N LEU A 67 -19.39 -5.18 10.05
CA LEU A 67 -18.51 -4.39 10.93
C LEU A 67 -18.66 -4.99 12.34
N LYS A 68 -17.66 -5.75 12.80
CA LYS A 68 -17.53 -6.09 14.22
C LYS A 68 -17.07 -4.86 15.00
#